data_AF-A0A9P0MFV6-F1
#
_entry.id   AF-A0A9P0MFV6-F1
#
_cell.length_a   1.000
_cell.length_b   1.000
_cell.length_c   1.000
_cell.angle_alpha   90.00
_cell.angle_beta   90.00
_cell.angle_gamma   90.00
#
_symmetry.space_group_name_H-M   'P 1'
#
loop_
_entity.id
_entity.type
_entity.pdbx_description
1 polymer ?
#
loop_
_entity_poly.entity_id
_entity_poly.type
_entity_poly.pdbx_seq_one_letter_code
_entity_poly.pdbx_strand_id
1 'polypeptide(L)'
;MALYNFKKVAVVPTAKDFIDIIFSKTQRKTPTVVHKQYKITRIRAFYMRKVKFSQQSFHDRLTQILTEFPKLDDVHPFYADLMNVLYDKDHYKLALGQINTARHLIDNVAKDYVRLLKYGDSLYRCKQLKRAALGRMATIMKRQASNLTYLEQVRQHLARLPSIDPYTRTIIICGFPNVGKSSFINKITRADVEVQPYAFTTKSLYVGHTDYKYLRWQVIDTPGILDHSLEERNVIEMQAVTALAHLRACILYFLDLSEQCGHTLDEQVKLFESIKPLFANKPLILVANKCDIITLDELPKSQRAVLKDIEADKELTLLEMSTVTDKGVMEVKADACEKLLSYRVDQKMRTKKVTIFYIFVHFQFETHSMTNILKITRQVDGILNCLHVAVPKPRDGKPRPPCIPESVLAKRQQQNNEKRKRKLEREIEIEEGDDYILDLHKHYTDIPEEERYDIIPEIWEVIPVKNTDNV
;
A
#
# COMPACT_ATOMS: atom_id res chain seq x y z
N MET A 1 0.97 -4.95 3.99
CA MET A 1 2.00 -4.24 3.19
C MET A 1 1.41 -4.05 1.81
N ALA A 2 1.48 -2.84 1.22
CA ALA A 2 1.04 -2.66 -0.16
C ALA A 2 1.86 -3.59 -1.07
N LEU A 3 1.18 -4.40 -1.88
CA LEU A 3 1.82 -5.37 -2.78
C LEU A 3 2.82 -4.72 -3.74
N TYR A 4 2.54 -3.48 -4.14
CA TYR A 4 3.35 -2.70 -5.07
C TYR A 4 3.71 -1.35 -4.45
N ASN A 5 5.01 -1.03 -4.43
CA ASN A 5 5.51 0.26 -3.96
C ASN A 5 6.28 0.94 -5.08
N PHE A 6 5.58 1.79 -5.83
CA PHE A 6 6.13 2.51 -6.98
C PHE A 6 7.09 3.63 -6.60
N LYS A 7 7.19 4.01 -5.32
CA LYS A 7 8.15 5.01 -4.85
C LYS A 7 9.59 4.49 -4.81
N LYS A 8 9.80 3.18 -4.92
CA LYS A 8 11.12 2.56 -4.87
C LYS A 8 11.89 2.63 -6.20
N VAL A 9 11.25 3.04 -7.29
CA VAL A 9 11.90 3.14 -8.60
C VAL A 9 12.91 4.29 -8.60
N ALA A 10 14.17 3.98 -8.90
CA ALA A 10 15.25 4.96 -8.93
C ALA A 10 15.07 5.96 -10.06
N VAL A 11 15.60 7.17 -9.85
CA VAL A 11 15.56 8.25 -10.85
C VAL A 11 16.24 7.82 -12.14
N VAL A 12 15.57 8.04 -13.28
CA VAL A 12 16.10 7.77 -14.61
C VAL A 12 16.71 9.07 -15.13
N PRO A 13 18.05 9.17 -15.23
CA PRO A 13 18.69 10.40 -15.69
C PRO A 13 18.55 10.56 -17.21
N THR A 14 18.70 11.79 -17.69
CA THR A 14 18.73 12.08 -19.13
C THR A 14 19.90 11.36 -19.81
N ALA A 15 19.82 11.12 -21.13
CA ALA A 15 20.90 10.43 -21.84
C ALA A 15 22.27 11.11 -21.68
N LYS A 16 22.31 12.45 -21.60
CA LYS A 16 23.55 13.21 -21.39
C LYS A 16 24.11 12.95 -19.99
N ASP A 17 23.29 13.15 -18.96
CA ASP A 17 23.70 12.96 -17.57
C ASP A 17 24.09 11.50 -17.30
N PHE A 18 23.38 10.54 -17.92
CA PHE A 18 23.68 9.12 -17.83
C PHE A 18 25.10 8.82 -18.31
N ILE A 19 25.49 9.38 -19.47
CA ILE A 19 26.83 9.22 -20.05
C ILE A 19 27.88 9.89 -19.15
N ASP A 20 27.61 11.11 -18.70
CA ASP A 20 28.54 11.90 -17.87
C ASP A 20 28.79 11.23 -16.52
N ILE A 21 27.76 10.70 -15.87
CA ILE A 21 27.85 9.93 -14.62
C ILE A 21 28.76 8.71 -14.81
N ILE A 22 28.57 7.94 -15.88
CA ILE A 22 29.32 6.69 -16.10
C ILE A 22 30.76 6.97 -16.50
N PHE A 23 31.01 7.96 -17.36
CA PHE A 23 32.37 8.32 -17.74
C PHE A 23 33.14 8.96 -16.57
N SER A 24 32.49 9.79 -15.76
CA SER A 24 33.04 10.30 -14.51
C SER A 24 33.37 9.16 -13.54
N LYS A 25 32.47 8.18 -13.37
CA LYS A 25 32.72 6.99 -12.53
C LYS A 25 33.90 6.17 -13.05
N THR A 26 34.00 5.99 -14.37
CA THR A 26 35.10 5.26 -15.01
C THR A 26 36.43 5.97 -14.81
N GLN A 27 36.47 7.29 -14.92
CA GLN A 27 37.69 8.07 -14.72
C GLN A 27 38.15 8.05 -13.25
N ARG A 28 37.22 8.17 -12.29
CA ARG A 28 37.55 8.19 -10.85
C ARG A 28 37.93 6.81 -10.28
N LYS A 29 37.27 5.74 -10.72
CA LYS A 29 37.45 4.39 -10.15
C LYS A 29 38.49 3.51 -10.86
N THR A 30 39.05 3.96 -11.99
CA THR A 30 40.10 3.20 -12.71
C THR A 30 41.39 4.02 -12.80
N PRO A 31 42.58 3.39 -12.79
CA PRO A 31 43.84 4.11 -12.89
C PRO A 31 43.89 4.97 -14.17
N THR A 32 44.47 6.16 -14.09
CA THR A 32 44.44 7.16 -15.18
C THR A 32 45.77 7.31 -15.91
N VAL A 33 46.89 7.11 -15.22
CA VAL A 33 48.24 7.31 -15.76
C VAL A 33 48.75 6.05 -16.46
N VAL A 34 49.26 6.20 -17.68
CA VAL A 34 49.95 5.15 -18.45
C VAL A 34 51.06 5.78 -19.28
N HIS A 35 52.25 5.19 -19.23
CA HIS A 35 53.43 5.67 -19.97
C HIS A 35 53.73 4.78 -21.19
N LYS A 36 54.38 5.36 -22.21
CA LYS A 36 54.72 4.65 -23.46
C LYS A 36 55.73 3.53 -23.25
N GLN A 37 56.58 3.63 -22.23
CA GLN A 37 57.65 2.69 -21.90
C GLN A 37 57.15 1.40 -21.22
N TYR A 38 55.87 1.32 -20.85
CA TYR A 38 55.33 0.13 -20.20
C TYR A 38 55.23 -1.06 -21.15
N LYS A 39 55.43 -2.28 -20.63
CA LYS A 39 55.21 -3.53 -21.38
C LYS A 39 53.82 -3.52 -22.02
N ILE A 40 53.72 -3.94 -23.29
CA ILE A 40 52.47 -3.90 -24.07
C ILE A 40 51.32 -4.63 -23.37
N THR A 41 51.61 -5.73 -22.66
CA THR A 41 50.63 -6.48 -21.86
C THR A 41 49.96 -5.60 -20.80
N ARG A 42 50.72 -4.73 -20.12
CA ARG A 42 50.20 -3.78 -19.12
C ARG A 42 49.35 -2.69 -19.77
N ILE A 43 49.76 -2.19 -20.94
CA ILE A 43 48.99 -1.18 -21.71
C ILE A 43 47.65 -1.77 -22.18
N ARG A 44 47.66 -2.99 -22.73
CA ARG A 44 46.45 -3.71 -23.14
C ARG A 44 45.51 -3.92 -21.96
N ALA A 45 46.02 -4.45 -20.84
CA ALA A 45 45.23 -4.67 -19.63
C ALA A 45 44.62 -3.36 -19.07
N PHE A 46 45.38 -2.26 -19.11
CA PHE A 46 44.91 -0.94 -18.69
C PHE A 46 43.68 -0.48 -19.48
N TYR A 47 43.72 -0.54 -20.82
CA TYR A 47 42.60 -0.12 -21.66
C TYR A 47 41.44 -1.13 -21.67
N MET A 48 41.71 -2.42 -21.60
CA MET A 48 40.68 -3.45 -21.42
C MET A 48 39.89 -3.23 -20.13
N ARG A 49 40.57 -2.90 -19.03
CA ARG A 49 39.90 -2.60 -17.75
C ARG A 49 38.98 -1.40 -17.87
N LYS A 50 39.37 -0.34 -18.58
CA LYS A 50 38.51 0.83 -18.80
C LYS A 50 37.26 0.50 -19.62
N VAL A 51 37.40 -0.26 -20.70
CA VAL A 51 36.24 -0.66 -21.54
C VAL A 51 35.30 -1.57 -20.75
N LYS A 52 35.83 -2.60 -20.06
CA LYS A 52 35.02 -3.50 -19.23
C LYS A 52 34.33 -2.77 -18.08
N PHE A 53 35.04 -1.89 -17.37
CA PHE A 53 34.45 -1.14 -16.26
C PHE A 53 33.31 -0.22 -16.71
N SER A 54 33.47 0.43 -17.86
CA SER A 54 32.40 1.25 -18.45
C SER A 54 31.21 0.39 -18.86
N GLN A 55 31.44 -0.76 -19.52
CA GLN A 55 30.38 -1.68 -19.90
C GLN A 55 29.60 -2.18 -18.67
N GLN A 56 30.29 -2.65 -17.63
CA GLN A 56 29.63 -3.09 -16.40
C GLN A 56 28.79 -1.96 -15.79
N SER A 57 29.31 -0.73 -15.76
CA SER A 57 28.56 0.42 -15.22
C SER A 57 27.30 0.75 -16.04
N PHE A 58 27.35 0.62 -17.37
CA PHE A 58 26.15 0.75 -18.22
C PHE A 58 25.18 -0.41 -17.97
N HIS A 59 25.68 -1.64 -17.96
CA HIS A 59 24.89 -2.85 -17.76
C HIS A 59 24.15 -2.83 -16.41
N ASP A 60 24.83 -2.51 -15.32
CA ASP A 60 24.25 -2.44 -13.98
C ASP A 60 23.13 -1.41 -13.92
N ARG A 61 23.36 -0.20 -14.47
CA ARG A 61 22.38 0.88 -14.42
C ARG A 61 21.17 0.63 -15.31
N LEU A 62 21.37 0.07 -16.51
CA LEU A 62 20.26 -0.31 -17.39
C LEU A 62 19.46 -1.48 -16.81
N THR A 63 20.14 -2.46 -16.21
CA THR A 63 19.49 -3.59 -15.53
C THR A 63 18.66 -3.10 -14.35
N GLN A 64 19.20 -2.18 -13.54
CA GLN A 64 18.47 -1.55 -12.44
C GLN A 64 17.15 -0.94 -12.92
N ILE A 65 17.18 -0.14 -14.01
CA ILE A 65 15.96 0.43 -14.60
C ILE A 65 14.99 -0.68 -15.02
N LEU A 66 15.45 -1.69 -15.76
CA LEU A 66 14.58 -2.78 -16.23
C LEU A 66 13.96 -3.62 -15.11
N THR A 67 14.63 -3.75 -13.96
CA THR A 67 14.16 -4.55 -12.82
C THR A 67 13.24 -3.78 -11.88
N GLU A 68 13.43 -2.47 -11.74
CA GLU A 68 12.67 -1.65 -10.80
C GLU A 68 11.32 -1.23 -11.38
N PHE A 69 11.23 -1.04 -12.70
CA PHE A 69 9.96 -0.76 -13.35
C PHE A 69 9.03 -1.99 -13.33
N PRO A 70 7.73 -1.81 -13.00
CA PRO A 70 6.79 -2.92 -12.95
C PRO A 70 6.57 -3.52 -14.34
N LYS A 71 6.60 -4.84 -14.42
CA LYS A 71 6.20 -5.58 -15.62
C LYS A 71 4.69 -5.68 -15.67
N LEU A 72 4.07 -5.08 -16.69
CA LEU A 72 2.62 -4.97 -16.82
C LEU A 72 1.90 -6.32 -16.88
N ASP A 73 2.57 -7.39 -17.33
CA ASP A 73 1.97 -8.72 -17.44
C ASP A 73 2.03 -9.52 -16.12
N ASP A 74 2.95 -9.17 -15.21
CA ASP A 74 3.13 -9.87 -13.92
C ASP A 74 2.41 -9.15 -12.77
N VAL A 75 1.97 -7.91 -12.96
CA VAL A 75 1.23 -7.15 -11.94
C VAL A 75 -0.25 -7.51 -11.92
N HIS A 76 -0.91 -7.18 -10.81
CA HIS A 76 -2.36 -7.39 -10.66
C HIS A 76 -3.15 -6.70 -11.78
N PRO A 77 -4.23 -7.32 -12.32
CA PRO A 77 -5.04 -6.76 -13.40
C PRO A 77 -5.47 -5.30 -13.19
N PHE A 78 -5.90 -4.95 -11.97
CA PHE A 78 -6.17 -3.56 -11.57
C PHE A 78 -5.05 -2.58 -11.94
N TYR A 79 -3.79 -2.90 -11.60
CA TYR A 79 -2.65 -2.03 -11.89
C TYR A 79 -2.23 -2.10 -13.36
N ALA A 80 -2.37 -3.27 -13.99
CA ALA A 80 -2.09 -3.42 -15.42
C ALA A 80 -3.01 -2.53 -16.26
N ASP A 81 -4.31 -2.55 -15.98
CA ASP A 81 -5.31 -1.76 -16.70
C ASP A 81 -5.23 -0.27 -16.33
N LEU A 82 -4.95 0.05 -15.06
CA LEU A 82 -4.69 1.43 -14.65
C LEU A 82 -3.48 2.01 -15.39
N MET A 83 -2.39 1.25 -15.53
CA MET A 83 -1.22 1.68 -16.29
C MET A 83 -1.49 1.73 -17.80
N ASN A 84 -2.33 0.86 -18.33
CA ASN A 84 -2.76 0.90 -19.72
C ASN A 84 -3.48 2.22 -20.04
N VAL A 85 -4.43 2.62 -19.18
CA VAL A 85 -5.17 3.87 -19.29
C VAL A 85 -4.26 5.09 -19.14
N LEU A 86 -3.27 5.03 -18.24
CA LEU A 86 -2.40 6.18 -17.92
C LEU A 86 -1.24 6.40 -18.89
N TYR A 87 -0.59 5.33 -19.36
CA TYR A 87 0.73 5.42 -19.99
C TYR A 87 0.82 4.81 -21.38
N ASP A 88 -0.27 4.22 -21.88
CA ASP A 88 -0.29 3.33 -23.04
C ASP A 88 0.64 2.11 -22.85
N LYS A 89 0.03 0.92 -22.74
CA LYS A 89 0.76 -0.34 -22.52
C LYS A 89 1.81 -0.59 -23.60
N ASP A 90 1.51 -0.24 -24.85
CA ASP A 90 2.39 -0.55 -25.98
C ASP A 90 3.60 0.39 -25.98
N HIS A 91 3.38 1.69 -25.79
CA HIS A 91 4.47 2.65 -25.69
C HIS A 91 5.40 2.34 -24.50
N TYR A 92 4.84 1.99 -23.35
CA TYR A 92 5.60 1.60 -22.16
C TYR A 92 6.47 0.35 -22.40
N LYS A 93 5.90 -0.70 -23.00
CA LYS A 93 6.64 -1.94 -23.31
C LYS A 93 7.71 -1.70 -24.36
N LEU A 94 7.43 -0.90 -25.39
CA LEU A 94 8.41 -0.55 -26.41
C LEU A 94 9.60 0.22 -25.81
N ALA A 95 9.35 1.20 -24.93
CA ALA A 95 10.42 1.95 -24.26
C ALA A 95 11.34 1.01 -23.46
N LEU A 96 10.79 0.13 -22.61
CA LEU A 96 11.59 -0.84 -21.85
C LEU A 96 12.30 -1.86 -22.75
N GLY A 97 11.65 -2.30 -23.83
CA GLY A 97 12.24 -3.19 -24.84
C GLY A 97 13.45 -2.56 -25.55
N GLN A 98 13.38 -1.27 -25.87
CA GLN A 98 14.49 -0.52 -26.46
C GLN A 98 15.66 -0.36 -25.48
N ILE A 99 15.39 -0.14 -24.20
CA ILE A 99 16.41 -0.11 -23.14
C ILE A 99 17.09 -1.47 -22.98
N ASN A 100 16.32 -2.57 -23.00
CA ASN A 100 16.90 -3.92 -22.96
C ASN A 100 17.76 -4.23 -24.20
N THR A 101 17.31 -3.81 -25.38
CA THR A 101 18.10 -3.93 -26.62
C THR A 101 19.40 -3.12 -26.53
N ALA A 102 19.35 -1.89 -26.01
CA ALA A 102 20.53 -1.05 -25.81
C ALA A 102 21.54 -1.69 -24.85
N ARG A 103 21.07 -2.33 -23.77
CA ARG A 103 21.92 -3.09 -22.83
C ARG A 103 22.70 -4.18 -23.56
N HIS A 104 22.03 -5.02 -24.35
CA HIS A 104 22.70 -6.08 -25.12
C HIS A 104 23.67 -5.53 -26.18
N LEU A 105 23.32 -4.44 -26.86
CA LEU A 105 24.21 -3.80 -27.83
C LEU A 105 25.50 -3.28 -27.19
N ILE A 106 25.42 -2.68 -25.99
CA ILE A 106 26.58 -2.20 -25.25
C ILE A 106 27.49 -3.36 -24.83
N ASP A 107 26.90 -4.46 -24.37
CA ASP A 107 27.64 -5.67 -23.98
C ASP A 107 28.39 -6.27 -25.18
N ASN A 108 27.74 -6.33 -26.35
CA ASN A 108 28.35 -6.82 -27.59
C ASN A 108 29.50 -5.92 -28.06
N VAL A 109 29.31 -4.59 -28.07
CA VAL A 109 30.36 -3.62 -28.40
C VAL A 109 31.56 -3.80 -27.49
N ALA A 110 31.35 -3.93 -26.18
CA ALA A 110 32.45 -4.15 -25.24
C ALA A 110 33.20 -5.45 -25.53
N LYS A 111 32.48 -6.54 -25.78
CA LYS A 111 33.04 -7.87 -26.07
C LYS A 111 33.95 -7.83 -27.30
N ASP A 112 33.50 -7.17 -28.37
CA ASP A 112 34.26 -7.05 -29.61
C ASP A 112 35.49 -6.15 -29.45
N TYR A 113 35.36 -5.00 -28.79
CA TYR A 113 36.49 -4.10 -28.57
C TYR A 113 37.53 -4.68 -27.60
N VAL A 114 37.11 -5.46 -26.60
CA VAL A 114 38.04 -6.19 -25.73
C VAL A 114 38.78 -7.27 -26.52
N ARG A 115 38.13 -7.94 -27.49
CA ARG A 115 38.78 -8.89 -28.39
C ARG A 115 39.82 -8.19 -29.28
N LEU A 116 39.47 -7.04 -29.86
CA LEU A 116 40.39 -6.24 -30.70
C LEU A 116 41.59 -5.69 -29.90
N LEU A 117 41.38 -5.27 -28.65
CA LEU A 117 42.44 -4.78 -27.77
C LEU A 117 43.51 -5.83 -27.45
N LYS A 118 43.23 -7.14 -27.60
CA LYS A 118 44.23 -8.20 -27.42
C LYS A 118 45.38 -8.10 -28.44
N TYR A 119 45.08 -7.59 -29.63
CA TYR A 119 46.03 -7.48 -30.74
C TYR A 119 46.60 -6.06 -30.91
N GLY A 120 46.37 -5.14 -29.95
CA GLY A 120 46.92 -3.79 -30.00
C GLY A 120 48.44 -3.78 -29.89
N ASP A 121 49.14 -3.24 -30.87
CA ASP A 121 50.61 -3.19 -30.98
C ASP A 121 51.24 -2.01 -30.22
N SER A 122 50.51 -0.89 -30.11
CA SER A 122 51.01 0.39 -29.63
C SER A 122 50.05 1.06 -28.64
N LEU A 123 50.59 1.97 -27.83
CA LEU A 123 49.78 2.79 -26.92
C LEU A 123 48.74 3.64 -27.69
N TYR A 124 49.11 4.16 -28.86
CA TYR A 124 48.23 4.97 -29.70
C TYR A 124 47.04 4.14 -30.21
N ARG A 125 47.30 2.96 -30.80
CA ARG A 125 46.25 2.05 -31.29
C ARG A 125 45.30 1.61 -30.17
N CYS A 126 45.85 1.27 -28.99
CA CYS A 126 45.01 0.92 -27.83
C CYS A 126 44.17 2.10 -27.33
N LYS A 127 44.72 3.33 -27.32
CA LYS A 127 44.00 4.56 -26.94
C LYS A 127 42.86 4.85 -27.93
N GLN A 128 43.08 4.68 -29.23
CA GLN A 128 42.06 4.85 -30.26
C GLN A 128 40.94 3.81 -30.14
N LEU A 129 41.28 2.53 -29.98
CA LEU A 129 40.30 1.46 -29.74
C LEU A 129 39.43 1.74 -28.53
N LYS A 130 40.02 2.20 -27.41
CA LYS A 130 39.27 2.59 -26.21
C LYS A 130 38.35 3.79 -26.49
N ARG A 131 38.82 4.82 -27.19
CA ARG A 131 38.00 6.01 -27.53
C ARG A 131 36.83 5.62 -28.42
N ALA A 132 37.06 4.76 -29.41
CA ALA A 132 36.03 4.26 -30.30
C ALA A 132 35.00 3.39 -29.55
N ALA A 133 35.43 2.51 -28.65
CA ALA A 133 34.53 1.69 -27.83
C ALA A 133 33.59 2.54 -26.97
N LEU A 134 34.15 3.47 -26.17
CA LEU A 134 33.35 4.36 -25.32
C LEU A 134 32.46 5.29 -26.15
N GLY A 135 32.95 5.76 -27.31
CA GLY A 135 32.17 6.56 -28.24
C GLY A 135 30.94 5.80 -28.76
N ARG A 136 31.10 4.54 -29.20
CA ARG A 136 29.98 3.72 -29.67
C ARG A 136 28.95 3.45 -28.55
N MET A 137 29.40 3.18 -27.34
CA MET A 137 28.51 3.02 -26.18
C MET A 137 27.71 4.29 -25.92
N ALA A 138 28.36 5.46 -25.94
CA ALA A 138 27.69 6.75 -25.80
C ALA A 138 26.69 7.02 -26.93
N THR A 139 27.03 6.68 -28.18
CA THR A 139 26.10 6.84 -29.33
C THR A 139 24.86 5.97 -29.18
N ILE A 140 25.00 4.72 -28.72
CA ILE A 140 23.85 3.83 -28.43
C ILE A 140 22.94 4.48 -27.39
N MET A 141 23.51 5.05 -26.33
CA MET A 141 22.73 5.72 -25.28
C MET A 141 22.07 7.03 -25.76
N LYS A 142 22.76 7.82 -26.57
CA LYS A 142 22.18 9.04 -27.16
C LYS A 142 20.97 8.74 -28.04
N ARG A 143 20.95 7.60 -28.74
CA ARG A 143 19.81 7.17 -29.54
C ARG A 143 18.56 6.87 -28.70
N GLN A 144 18.72 6.56 -27.41
CA GLN A 144 17.62 6.24 -26.48
C GLN A 144 17.16 7.44 -25.65
N ALA A 145 17.51 8.68 -26.05
CA ALA A 145 17.20 9.88 -25.27
C ALA A 145 15.71 10.09 -25.04
N SER A 146 14.87 9.88 -26.05
CA SER A 146 13.40 10.01 -25.93
C SER A 146 12.83 9.01 -24.92
N ASN A 147 13.25 7.75 -24.99
CA ASN A 147 12.78 6.68 -24.10
C ASN A 147 13.16 6.93 -22.64
N LEU A 148 14.36 7.45 -22.36
CA LEU A 148 14.77 7.79 -20.99
C LEU A 148 13.95 8.96 -20.42
N THR A 149 13.68 9.99 -21.22
CA THR A 149 12.84 11.12 -20.79
C THR A 149 11.41 10.66 -20.50
N TYR A 150 10.83 9.83 -21.38
CA TYR A 150 9.51 9.25 -21.17
C TYR A 150 9.46 8.39 -19.90
N LEU A 151 10.42 7.49 -19.70
CA LEU A 151 10.48 6.65 -18.49
C LEU A 151 10.61 7.47 -17.22
N GLU A 152 11.35 8.59 -17.24
CA GLU A 152 11.42 9.49 -16.08
C GLU A 152 10.08 10.20 -15.81
N GLN A 153 9.35 10.62 -16.83
CA GLN A 153 8.00 11.18 -16.68
C GLN A 153 7.03 10.15 -16.08
N VAL A 154 7.05 8.92 -16.61
CA VAL A 154 6.24 7.81 -16.08
C VAL A 154 6.60 7.54 -14.63
N ARG A 155 7.89 7.48 -14.28
CA ARG A 155 8.34 7.26 -12.90
C ARG A 155 7.83 8.34 -11.95
N GLN A 156 7.94 9.61 -12.33
CA GLN A 156 7.47 10.73 -11.50
C GLN A 156 5.97 10.68 -11.25
N HIS A 157 5.19 10.34 -12.28
CA HIS A 157 3.75 10.18 -12.15
C HIS A 157 3.39 8.94 -11.30
N LEU A 158 4.05 7.80 -11.56
CA LEU A 158 3.84 6.54 -10.84
C LEU A 158 4.17 6.65 -9.34
N ALA A 159 5.18 7.45 -8.98
CA ALA A 159 5.55 7.70 -7.59
C ALA A 159 4.48 8.50 -6.80
N ARG A 160 3.61 9.24 -7.50
CA ARG A 160 2.49 10.00 -6.92
C ARG A 160 1.21 9.17 -6.78
N LEU A 161 1.10 8.03 -7.46
CA LEU A 161 -0.07 7.18 -7.36
C LEU A 161 -0.26 6.67 -5.93
N PRO A 162 -1.51 6.65 -5.43
CA PRO A 162 -1.79 6.10 -4.10
C PRO A 162 -1.55 4.59 -4.11
N SER A 163 -1.07 4.07 -2.98
CA SER A 163 -0.90 2.63 -2.81
C SER A 163 -2.22 1.97 -2.43
N ILE A 164 -2.87 1.32 -3.38
CA ILE A 164 -4.11 0.57 -3.19
C ILE A 164 -3.79 -0.93 -3.09
N ASP A 165 -4.40 -1.64 -2.14
CA ASP A 165 -4.29 -3.11 -2.11
C ASP A 165 -5.61 -3.73 -2.59
N PRO A 166 -5.63 -4.35 -3.78
CA PRO A 166 -6.85 -4.86 -4.39
C PRO A 166 -7.51 -6.01 -3.60
N TYR A 167 -6.77 -6.65 -2.69
CA TYR A 167 -7.28 -7.75 -1.89
C TYR A 167 -7.79 -7.31 -0.52
N THR A 168 -7.49 -6.08 -0.07
CA THR A 168 -7.94 -5.59 1.23
C THR A 168 -9.41 -5.20 1.22
N ARG A 169 -9.93 -4.78 2.38
CA ARG A 169 -11.32 -4.36 2.54
C ARG A 169 -11.43 -2.93 2.05
N THR A 170 -12.17 -2.77 0.96
CA THR A 170 -12.26 -1.50 0.25
C THR A 170 -13.72 -1.07 0.20
N ILE A 171 -13.95 0.21 0.43
CA ILE A 171 -15.22 0.90 0.17
C ILE A 171 -14.94 1.85 -0.99
N ILE A 172 -15.74 1.78 -2.04
CA ILE A 172 -15.66 2.69 -3.18
C ILE A 172 -16.86 3.61 -3.13
N ILE A 173 -16.62 4.91 -3.27
CA ILE A 173 -17.66 5.93 -3.26
C ILE A 173 -17.84 6.45 -4.69
N CYS A 174 -19.07 6.39 -5.18
CA CYS A 174 -19.49 6.75 -6.53
C CYS A 174 -20.71 7.67 -6.51
N GLY A 175 -20.95 8.39 -7.60
CA GLY A 175 -22.07 9.32 -7.76
C GLY A 175 -21.67 10.58 -8.51
N PHE A 176 -22.64 11.46 -8.77
CA PHE A 176 -22.44 12.71 -9.50
C PHE A 176 -21.41 13.64 -8.84
N PRO A 177 -20.74 14.55 -9.59
CA PRO A 177 -19.97 15.64 -8.99
C PRO A 177 -20.80 16.41 -7.95
N ASN A 178 -20.15 17.03 -6.96
CA ASN A 178 -20.78 17.90 -5.96
C ASN A 178 -21.88 17.30 -5.06
N VAL A 179 -22.15 15.99 -5.12
CA VAL A 179 -23.09 15.30 -4.20
C VAL A 179 -22.55 15.13 -2.77
N GLY A 180 -21.27 15.45 -2.52
CA GLY A 180 -20.65 15.38 -1.18
C GLY A 180 -19.79 14.14 -0.88
N LYS A 181 -19.35 13.41 -1.91
CA LYS A 181 -18.46 12.22 -1.79
C LYS A 181 -17.17 12.52 -1.02
N SER A 182 -16.41 13.53 -1.44
CA SER A 182 -15.13 13.88 -0.81
C SER A 182 -15.33 14.44 0.61
N SER A 183 -16.43 15.17 0.84
CA SER A 183 -16.83 15.61 2.19
C SER A 183 -17.08 14.43 3.13
N PHE A 184 -17.76 13.38 2.65
CA PHE A 184 -17.94 12.15 3.42
C PHE A 184 -16.60 11.51 3.79
N ILE A 185 -15.66 11.40 2.83
CA ILE A 185 -14.33 10.84 3.07
C ILE A 185 -13.57 11.59 4.17
N ASN A 186 -13.58 12.92 4.13
CA ASN A 186 -12.91 13.75 5.14
C ASN A 186 -13.52 13.58 6.54
N LYS A 187 -14.82 13.26 6.64
CA LYS A 187 -15.49 12.99 7.92
C LYS A 187 -15.17 11.58 8.45
N ILE A 188 -15.09 10.58 7.57
CA ILE A 188 -14.89 9.18 7.99
C ILE A 188 -13.41 8.74 8.08
N THR A 189 -12.51 9.49 7.46
CA THR A 189 -11.07 9.21 7.42
C THR A 189 -10.29 10.44 7.85
N ARG A 190 -9.04 10.26 8.26
CA ARG A 190 -8.10 11.38 8.50
C ARG A 190 -7.45 11.89 7.21
N ALA A 191 -8.03 11.60 6.05
CA ALA A 191 -7.49 12.05 4.78
C ALA A 191 -7.93 13.51 4.56
N ASP A 192 -6.98 14.39 4.29
CA ASP A 192 -7.27 15.75 3.86
C ASP A 192 -7.46 15.74 2.33
N VAL A 193 -8.68 15.44 1.87
CA VAL A 193 -9.05 15.62 0.46
C VAL A 193 -9.50 17.08 0.29
N GLU A 194 -8.89 17.82 -0.64
CA GLU A 194 -9.34 19.18 -0.96
C GLU A 194 -10.76 19.14 -1.55
N VAL A 195 -11.72 19.75 -0.86
CA VAL A 195 -13.10 19.92 -1.33
C VAL A 195 -13.21 21.29 -1.96
N GLN A 196 -13.43 21.33 -3.28
CA GLN A 196 -13.75 22.56 -4.00
C GLN A 196 -15.12 22.41 -4.71
N PRO A 197 -15.91 23.48 -4.86
CA PRO A 197 -17.31 23.40 -5.28
C PRO A 197 -17.54 23.25 -6.80
N TYR A 198 -16.50 23.22 -7.63
CA TYR A 198 -16.63 23.04 -9.08
C TYR A 198 -16.47 21.57 -9.49
N ALA A 199 -17.13 21.16 -10.57
CA ALA A 199 -16.94 19.81 -11.12
C ALA A 199 -15.44 19.56 -11.46
N PHE A 200 -15.00 18.30 -11.44
CA PHE A 200 -13.62 17.86 -11.74
C PHE A 200 -12.54 18.10 -10.66
N THR A 201 -12.92 18.25 -9.38
CA THR A 201 -11.96 18.42 -8.28
C THR A 201 -10.98 17.26 -8.08
N THR A 202 -11.35 16.02 -8.46
CA THR A 202 -10.49 14.84 -8.28
C THR A 202 -9.99 14.29 -9.62
N LYS A 203 -8.84 14.79 -10.09
CA LYS A 203 -8.19 14.31 -11.33
C LYS A 203 -7.59 12.89 -11.22
N SER A 204 -7.56 12.32 -10.01
CA SER A 204 -7.02 11.00 -9.69
C SER A 204 -7.83 10.35 -8.57
N LEU A 205 -7.79 9.01 -8.48
CA LEU A 205 -8.36 8.26 -7.36
C LEU A 205 -7.72 8.69 -6.03
N TYR A 206 -8.53 9.03 -5.03
CA TYR A 206 -8.05 9.33 -3.68
C TYR A 206 -8.30 8.14 -2.75
N VAL A 207 -7.38 7.91 -1.81
CA VAL A 207 -7.48 6.78 -0.87
C VAL A 207 -7.38 7.29 0.55
N GLY A 208 -8.47 7.13 1.30
CA GLY A 208 -8.54 7.32 2.74
C GLY A 208 -8.41 6.00 3.50
N HIS A 209 -7.96 6.07 4.74
CA HIS A 209 -7.94 4.92 5.65
C HIS A 209 -8.82 5.18 6.86
N THR A 210 -9.61 4.19 7.24
CA THR A 210 -10.45 4.23 8.44
C THR A 210 -10.36 2.90 9.16
N ASP A 211 -10.55 2.92 10.47
CA ASP A 211 -10.59 1.73 11.30
C ASP A 211 -12.04 1.44 11.72
N TYR A 212 -12.41 0.16 11.67
CA TYR A 212 -13.72 -0.33 12.09
C TYR A 212 -13.61 -1.79 12.55
N LYS A 213 -14.19 -2.12 13.71
CA LYS A 213 -14.08 -3.44 14.38
C LYS A 213 -12.63 -3.95 14.44
N TYR A 214 -11.68 -3.09 14.82
CA TYR A 214 -10.23 -3.37 14.92
C TYR A 214 -9.58 -3.81 13.59
N LEU A 215 -10.24 -3.56 12.46
CA LEU A 215 -9.73 -3.84 11.13
C LEU A 215 -9.48 -2.53 10.41
N ARG A 216 -8.42 -2.50 9.59
CA ARG A 216 -8.11 -1.38 8.71
C ARG A 216 -8.86 -1.51 7.39
N TRP A 217 -9.49 -0.41 6.99
CA TRP A 217 -10.27 -0.29 5.76
C TRP A 217 -9.64 0.75 4.83
N GLN A 218 -9.82 0.52 3.53
CA GLN A 218 -9.48 1.47 2.48
C GLN A 218 -10.78 2.08 1.97
N VAL A 219 -10.81 3.40 1.84
CA VAL A 219 -11.94 4.13 1.27
C VAL A 219 -11.40 4.82 0.03
N ILE A 220 -12.01 4.56 -1.11
CA ILE A 220 -11.57 5.10 -2.39
C ILE A 220 -12.62 6.06 -2.91
N ASP A 221 -12.20 7.32 -3.14
CA ASP A 221 -13.00 8.28 -3.87
C ASP A 221 -12.85 8.02 -5.36
N THR A 222 -13.96 7.89 -6.06
CA THR A 222 -13.94 7.91 -7.53
C THR A 222 -14.27 9.32 -8.01
N PRO A 223 -13.54 9.84 -9.01
CA PRO A 223 -13.99 11.02 -9.75
C PRO A 223 -15.45 10.82 -10.18
N GLY A 224 -16.23 11.91 -10.18
CA GLY A 224 -17.63 11.86 -10.60
C GLY A 224 -17.75 11.12 -11.94
N ILE A 225 -18.51 10.03 -11.94
CA ILE A 225 -18.78 9.25 -13.15
C ILE A 225 -19.67 10.14 -14.00
N LEU A 226 -19.18 10.57 -15.16
CA LEU A 226 -19.88 11.50 -16.04
C LEU A 226 -20.46 10.73 -17.22
N ASP A 227 -21.80 10.71 -17.26
CA ASP A 227 -22.84 10.72 -18.31
C ASP A 227 -22.56 10.24 -19.76
N HIS A 228 -21.32 9.91 -20.12
CA HIS A 228 -20.95 9.45 -21.44
C HIS A 228 -20.91 7.92 -21.54
N SER A 229 -21.20 7.45 -22.75
CA SER A 229 -21.06 6.05 -23.16
C SER A 229 -19.63 5.56 -22.87
N LEU A 230 -19.44 4.27 -22.57
CA LEU A 230 -18.13 3.71 -22.18
C LEU A 230 -17.00 4.01 -23.18
N GLU A 231 -17.34 4.25 -24.45
CA GLU A 231 -16.40 4.48 -25.56
C GLU A 231 -15.89 5.92 -25.64
N GLU A 232 -16.62 6.89 -25.05
CA GLU A 232 -16.30 8.32 -25.10
C GLU A 232 -15.71 8.85 -23.78
N ARG A 233 -15.45 7.94 -22.83
CA ARG A 233 -14.99 8.32 -21.49
C ARG A 233 -13.57 8.84 -21.47
N ASN A 234 -13.37 9.86 -20.67
CA ASN A 234 -12.06 10.45 -20.44
C ASN A 234 -11.13 9.50 -19.67
N VAL A 235 -9.82 9.73 -19.75
CA VAL A 235 -8.78 9.00 -18.98
C VAL A 235 -9.13 8.93 -17.49
N ILE A 236 -9.71 9.99 -16.92
CA ILE A 236 -10.11 10.07 -15.51
C ILE A 236 -11.27 9.12 -15.19
N GLU A 237 -12.30 9.10 -16.03
CA GLU A 237 -13.47 8.23 -15.86
C GLU A 237 -13.10 6.76 -16.05
N MET A 238 -12.18 6.46 -16.99
CA MET A 238 -11.66 5.12 -17.19
C MET A 238 -10.90 4.58 -15.97
N GLN A 239 -10.27 5.44 -15.16
CA GLN A 239 -9.69 5.03 -13.88
C GLN A 239 -10.76 4.60 -12.87
N ALA A 240 -11.88 5.32 -12.79
CA ALA A 240 -13.00 4.97 -11.93
C ALA A 240 -13.62 3.63 -12.35
N VAL A 241 -13.82 3.42 -13.66
CA VAL A 241 -14.29 2.13 -14.21
C VAL A 241 -13.32 0.99 -13.89
N THR A 242 -12.01 1.22 -14.05
CA THR A 242 -10.98 0.23 -13.72
C THR A 242 -11.02 -0.16 -12.24
N ALA A 243 -11.16 0.82 -11.34
CA ALA A 243 -11.33 0.57 -9.91
C ALA A 243 -12.62 -0.21 -9.61
N LEU A 244 -13.73 0.22 -10.21
CA LEU A 244 -15.03 -0.43 -10.08
C LEU A 244 -15.08 -1.83 -10.67
N ALA A 245 -14.29 -2.17 -11.69
CA ALA A 245 -14.26 -3.51 -12.25
C ALA A 245 -13.44 -4.46 -11.37
N HIS A 246 -12.19 -4.09 -11.07
CA HIS A 246 -11.21 -5.02 -10.49
C HIS A 246 -11.19 -5.10 -8.96
N LEU A 247 -11.64 -4.05 -8.26
CA LEU A 247 -11.56 -4.02 -6.79
C LEU A 247 -12.74 -4.76 -6.17
N ARG A 248 -12.46 -5.60 -5.18
CA ARG A 248 -13.48 -6.30 -4.38
C ARG A 248 -13.90 -5.40 -3.22
N ALA A 249 -14.88 -4.56 -3.49
CA ALA A 249 -15.31 -3.49 -2.59
C ALA A 249 -16.80 -3.52 -2.28
N CYS A 250 -17.18 -2.82 -1.23
CA CYS A 250 -18.55 -2.31 -1.07
C CYS A 250 -18.68 -1.01 -1.84
N ILE A 251 -19.73 -0.88 -2.62
CA ILE A 251 -19.99 0.33 -3.40
C ILE A 251 -21.03 1.17 -2.66
N LEU A 252 -20.68 2.43 -2.40
CA LEU A 252 -21.57 3.46 -1.92
C LEU A 252 -21.91 4.38 -3.08
N TYR A 253 -23.17 4.40 -3.50
CA TYR A 253 -23.62 5.32 -4.53
C TYR A 253 -24.37 6.49 -3.87
N PHE A 254 -23.81 7.69 -4.02
CA PHE A 254 -24.33 8.91 -3.41
C PHE A 254 -25.33 9.61 -4.33
N LEU A 255 -26.49 9.92 -3.78
CA LEU A 255 -27.55 10.71 -4.35
C LEU A 255 -27.65 12.04 -3.60
N ASP A 256 -27.98 13.11 -4.31
CA ASP A 256 -28.34 14.41 -3.73
C ASP A 256 -29.84 14.64 -3.94
N LEU A 257 -30.62 14.56 -2.84
CA LEU A 257 -32.07 14.76 -2.87
C LEU A 257 -32.47 16.22 -3.12
N SER A 258 -31.56 17.16 -2.85
CA SER A 258 -31.83 18.60 -2.98
C SER A 258 -31.63 19.14 -4.41
N GLU A 259 -31.06 18.32 -5.31
CA GLU A 259 -30.68 18.70 -6.68
C GLU A 259 -29.68 19.88 -6.78
N GLN A 260 -29.10 20.32 -5.65
CA GLN A 260 -28.09 21.39 -5.62
C GLN A 260 -26.77 21.00 -6.27
N CYS A 261 -26.55 19.72 -6.56
CA CYS A 261 -25.41 19.25 -7.33
C CYS A 261 -25.43 19.69 -8.81
N GLY A 262 -26.54 20.28 -9.28
CA GLY A 262 -26.72 20.75 -10.65
C GLY A 262 -27.34 19.71 -11.59
N HIS A 263 -27.81 18.59 -11.06
CA HIS A 263 -28.42 17.47 -11.80
C HIS A 263 -29.71 17.03 -11.13
N THR A 264 -30.69 16.66 -11.94
CA THR A 264 -32.00 16.20 -11.44
C THR A 264 -31.91 14.81 -10.84
N LEU A 265 -32.84 14.44 -9.96
CA LEU A 265 -32.87 13.10 -9.37
C LEU A 265 -33.02 11.99 -10.43
N ASP A 266 -33.74 12.27 -11.52
CA ASP A 266 -33.94 11.33 -12.64
C ASP A 266 -32.62 11.02 -13.38
N GLU A 267 -31.79 12.04 -13.62
CA GLU A 267 -30.43 11.85 -14.18
C GLU A 267 -29.55 11.03 -13.24
N GLN A 268 -29.63 11.30 -11.94
CA GLN A 268 -28.89 10.57 -10.91
C GLN A 268 -29.23 9.08 -10.89
N VAL A 269 -30.50 8.74 -11.07
CA VAL A 269 -30.99 7.35 -11.13
C VAL A 269 -30.65 6.68 -12.46
N LYS A 270 -30.80 7.37 -13.60
CA LYS A 270 -30.38 6.83 -14.91
C LYS A 270 -28.89 6.47 -14.94
N LEU A 271 -28.04 7.32 -14.37
CA LEU A 271 -26.62 7.01 -14.25
C LEU A 271 -26.42 5.74 -13.41
N PHE A 272 -27.09 5.64 -12.26
CA PHE A 272 -27.02 4.45 -11.40
C PHE A 272 -27.39 3.16 -12.15
N GLU A 273 -28.48 3.19 -12.92
CA GLU A 273 -28.91 2.05 -13.74
C GLU A 273 -27.88 1.69 -14.81
N SER A 274 -27.27 2.69 -15.46
CA SER A 274 -26.24 2.47 -16.48
C SER A 274 -24.98 1.77 -15.94
N ILE A 275 -24.61 2.04 -14.70
CA ILE A 275 -23.40 1.49 -14.07
C ILE A 275 -23.69 0.27 -13.18
N LYS A 276 -24.96 -0.02 -12.86
CA LYS A 276 -25.40 -1.19 -12.10
C LYS A 276 -24.76 -2.51 -12.59
N PRO A 277 -24.56 -2.76 -13.91
CA PRO A 277 -23.88 -3.96 -14.38
C PRO A 277 -22.43 -4.12 -13.87
N LEU A 278 -21.71 -3.01 -13.63
CA LEU A 278 -20.34 -3.03 -13.10
C LEU A 278 -20.28 -3.45 -11.62
N PHE A 279 -21.43 -3.43 -10.94
CA PHE A 279 -21.56 -3.73 -9.52
C PHE A 279 -21.87 -5.21 -9.25
N ALA A 280 -21.89 -6.05 -10.29
CA ALA A 280 -22.14 -7.48 -10.15
C ALA A 280 -21.17 -8.12 -9.14
N ASN A 281 -21.72 -8.95 -8.24
CA ASN A 281 -21.00 -9.62 -7.15
C ASN A 281 -20.35 -8.66 -6.12
N LYS A 282 -20.90 -7.46 -5.95
CA LYS A 282 -20.42 -6.48 -4.96
C LYS A 282 -21.59 -5.97 -4.11
N PRO A 283 -21.41 -5.87 -2.78
CA PRO A 283 -22.44 -5.27 -1.94
C PRO A 283 -22.59 -3.79 -2.29
N LEU A 284 -23.85 -3.36 -2.41
CA LEU A 284 -24.23 -2.04 -2.87
C LEU A 284 -25.14 -1.36 -1.84
N ILE A 285 -24.89 -0.08 -1.57
CA ILE A 285 -25.69 0.77 -0.70
C ILE A 285 -25.90 2.10 -1.40
N LEU A 286 -27.14 2.57 -1.38
CA LEU A 286 -27.52 3.89 -1.84
C LEU A 286 -27.55 4.85 -0.67
N VAL A 287 -26.97 6.02 -0.87
CA VAL A 287 -26.75 7.00 0.18
C VAL A 287 -27.36 8.31 -0.27
N ALA A 288 -28.49 8.69 0.32
CA ALA A 288 -29.10 9.99 0.14
C ALA A 288 -28.38 11.01 1.03
N ASN A 289 -27.63 11.92 0.42
CA ASN A 289 -26.92 12.99 1.11
C ASN A 289 -27.70 14.31 1.08
N LYS A 290 -27.28 15.26 1.93
CA LYS A 290 -27.89 16.59 2.13
C LYS A 290 -29.30 16.55 2.73
N CYS A 291 -29.56 15.57 3.59
CA CYS A 291 -30.82 15.44 4.33
C CYS A 291 -31.08 16.57 5.34
N ASP A 292 -30.13 17.48 5.54
CA ASP A 292 -30.33 18.74 6.27
C ASP A 292 -31.21 19.74 5.53
N ILE A 293 -31.35 19.59 4.21
CA ILE A 293 -32.15 20.47 3.35
C ILE A 293 -33.53 19.86 3.09
N ILE A 294 -33.55 18.61 2.61
CA ILE A 294 -34.76 17.84 2.29
C ILE A 294 -34.56 16.41 2.77
N THR A 295 -35.50 15.91 3.57
CA THR A 295 -35.55 14.51 4.00
C THR A 295 -36.37 13.65 3.01
N LEU A 296 -36.20 12.32 3.01
CA LEU A 296 -36.95 11.41 2.13
C LEU A 296 -38.47 11.53 2.30
N ASP A 297 -38.93 11.87 3.50
CA ASP A 297 -40.35 12.02 3.80
C ASP A 297 -40.95 13.31 3.25
N GLU A 298 -40.14 14.34 3.10
CA GLU A 298 -40.53 15.65 2.58
C GLU A 298 -40.43 15.75 1.05
N LEU A 299 -39.96 14.68 0.38
CA LEU A 299 -39.81 14.65 -1.07
C LEU A 299 -41.16 14.78 -1.80
N PRO A 300 -41.22 15.59 -2.88
CA PRO A 300 -42.35 15.63 -3.80
C PRO A 300 -42.73 14.24 -4.32
N LYS A 301 -44.03 14.02 -4.54
CA LYS A 301 -44.57 12.73 -5.04
C LYS A 301 -43.94 12.29 -6.37
N SER A 302 -43.51 13.24 -7.21
CA SER A 302 -42.83 12.97 -8.49
C SER A 302 -41.43 12.37 -8.27
N GLN A 303 -40.59 12.99 -7.44
CA GLN A 303 -39.25 12.51 -7.12
C GLN A 303 -39.29 11.20 -6.32
N ARG A 304 -40.25 11.05 -5.41
CA ARG A 304 -40.46 9.80 -4.66
C ARG A 304 -40.86 8.64 -5.58
N ALA A 305 -41.51 8.90 -6.72
CA ALA A 305 -41.83 7.86 -7.69
C ALA A 305 -40.58 7.26 -8.35
N VAL A 306 -39.57 8.08 -8.64
CA VAL A 306 -38.28 7.62 -9.21
C VAL A 306 -37.54 6.69 -8.24
N LEU A 307 -37.61 6.98 -6.94
CA LEU A 307 -36.98 6.16 -5.90
C LEU A 307 -37.75 4.87 -5.59
N LYS A 308 -39.05 4.77 -5.91
CA LYS A 308 -39.84 3.56 -5.63
C LYS A 308 -39.30 2.32 -6.34
N ASP A 309 -38.84 2.47 -7.58
CA ASP A 309 -38.30 1.35 -8.35
C ASP A 309 -36.99 0.83 -7.73
N ILE A 310 -36.22 1.74 -7.14
CA ILE A 310 -35.01 1.43 -6.38
C ILE A 310 -35.36 0.78 -5.03
N GLU A 311 -36.34 1.32 -4.30
CA GLU A 311 -36.80 0.79 -3.01
C GLU A 311 -37.44 -0.61 -3.14
N ALA A 312 -38.00 -0.93 -4.31
CA ALA A 312 -38.56 -2.24 -4.60
C ALA A 312 -37.48 -3.34 -4.71
N ASP A 313 -36.23 -2.97 -5.01
CA ASP A 313 -35.12 -3.89 -5.09
C ASP A 313 -34.61 -4.26 -3.69
N LYS A 314 -34.96 -5.47 -3.23
CA LYS A 314 -34.62 -5.97 -1.89
C LYS A 314 -33.11 -6.11 -1.62
N GLU A 315 -32.28 -6.11 -2.66
CA GLU A 315 -30.82 -6.19 -2.49
C GLU A 315 -30.21 -4.82 -2.14
N LEU A 316 -30.93 -3.73 -2.44
CA LEU A 316 -30.53 -2.37 -2.20
C LEU A 316 -30.92 -1.88 -0.81
N THR A 317 -30.04 -1.09 -0.22
CA THR A 317 -30.26 -0.45 1.08
C THR A 317 -30.11 1.04 0.87
N LEU A 318 -31.17 1.81 1.12
CA LEU A 318 -31.17 3.27 1.02
C LEU A 318 -31.00 3.85 2.43
N LEU A 319 -29.95 4.67 2.63
CA LEU A 319 -29.66 5.33 3.89
C LEU A 319 -29.58 6.84 3.71
N GLU A 320 -30.11 7.58 4.68
CA GLU A 320 -30.02 9.04 4.73
C GLU A 320 -28.79 9.51 5.51
N MET A 321 -28.16 10.57 5.03
CA MET A 321 -27.08 11.24 5.76
C MET A 321 -26.97 12.73 5.42
N SER A 322 -26.26 13.45 6.29
CA SER A 322 -25.85 14.82 6.04
C SER A 322 -24.41 15.02 6.52
N THR A 323 -23.54 15.47 5.62
CA THR A 323 -22.15 15.83 5.95
C THR A 323 -22.03 17.15 6.71
N VAL A 324 -23.10 17.96 6.75
CA VAL A 324 -23.13 19.27 7.42
C VAL A 324 -23.47 19.08 8.90
N THR A 325 -24.51 18.28 9.18
CA THR A 325 -25.00 18.02 10.54
C THR A 325 -24.35 16.78 11.19
N ASP A 326 -23.52 16.06 10.44
CA ASP A 326 -22.92 14.77 10.82
C ASP A 326 -23.94 13.64 11.14
N LYS A 327 -25.21 13.84 10.79
CA LYS A 327 -26.28 12.84 10.95
C LYS A 327 -26.09 11.71 9.92
N GLY A 328 -26.19 10.46 10.36
CA GLY A 328 -26.15 9.26 9.50
C GLY A 328 -24.78 8.88 8.94
N VAL A 329 -23.76 9.74 9.04
CA VAL A 329 -22.41 9.50 8.47
C VAL A 329 -21.78 8.20 9.00
N MET A 330 -21.84 8.01 10.32
CA MET A 330 -21.26 6.84 10.98
C MET A 330 -22.09 5.57 10.78
N GLU A 331 -23.40 5.70 10.59
CA GLU A 331 -24.32 4.59 10.31
C GLU A 331 -24.04 4.04 8.91
N VAL A 332 -23.97 4.91 7.90
CA VAL A 332 -23.57 4.54 6.53
C VAL A 332 -22.22 3.81 6.52
N LYS A 333 -21.23 4.32 7.28
CA LYS A 333 -19.93 3.65 7.43
C LYS A 333 -20.09 2.26 8.05
N ALA A 334 -20.85 2.13 9.13
CA ALA A 334 -21.03 0.86 9.84
C ALA A 334 -21.70 -0.18 8.95
N ASP A 335 -22.82 0.17 8.31
CA ASP A 335 -23.57 -0.72 7.41
C ASP A 335 -22.74 -1.17 6.21
N ALA A 336 -21.99 -0.26 5.59
CA ALA A 336 -21.08 -0.60 4.50
C ALA A 336 -20.00 -1.61 4.93
N CYS A 337 -19.43 -1.41 6.12
CA CYS A 337 -18.44 -2.32 6.67
C CYS A 337 -19.06 -3.68 7.01
N GLU A 338 -20.25 -3.71 7.62
CA GLU A 338 -20.92 -4.96 7.99
C GLU A 338 -21.37 -5.76 6.77
N LYS A 339 -21.96 -5.11 5.77
CA LYS A 339 -22.40 -5.74 4.51
C LYS A 339 -21.21 -6.33 3.73
N LEU A 340 -20.06 -5.65 3.73
CA LEU A 340 -18.85 -6.23 3.12
C LEU A 340 -18.26 -7.36 3.95
N LEU A 341 -18.28 -7.26 5.29
CA LEU A 341 -17.78 -8.33 6.15
C LEU A 341 -18.60 -9.60 5.99
N SER A 342 -19.93 -9.52 6.04
CA SER A 342 -20.81 -10.67 5.85
C SER A 342 -20.56 -11.33 4.49
N TYR A 343 -20.56 -10.53 3.41
CA TYR A 343 -20.26 -11.02 2.06
C TYR A 343 -18.90 -11.72 1.97
N ARG A 344 -17.85 -11.16 2.59
CA ARG A 344 -16.51 -11.76 2.56
C ARG A 344 -16.39 -13.00 3.43
N VAL A 345 -17.07 -13.05 4.58
CA VAL A 345 -17.13 -14.25 5.42
C VAL A 345 -17.84 -15.36 4.66
N ASP A 346 -18.97 -15.07 4.01
CA ASP A 346 -19.70 -16.05 3.21
C ASP A 346 -18.87 -16.59 2.05
N GLN A 347 -18.12 -15.74 1.35
CA GLN A 347 -17.18 -16.18 0.29
C GLN A 347 -16.07 -17.10 0.86
N LYS A 348 -15.53 -16.77 2.03
CA LYS A 348 -14.55 -17.63 2.72
C LYS A 348 -15.16 -18.97 3.14
N MET A 349 -16.40 -18.97 3.62
CA MET A 349 -17.12 -20.19 4.01
C MET A 349 -17.54 -21.03 2.79
N ARG A 350 -17.96 -20.40 1.68
CA ARG A 350 -18.32 -21.08 0.43
C ARG A 350 -17.14 -21.82 -0.20
N THR A 351 -15.93 -21.29 -0.07
CA THR A 351 -14.69 -21.97 -0.49
C THR A 351 -14.55 -23.36 0.17
N LYS A 352 -15.19 -23.59 1.33
CA LYS A 352 -15.29 -24.90 2.00
C LYS A 352 -16.37 -25.84 1.42
N LYS A 353 -17.51 -25.31 0.93
CA LYS A 353 -18.65 -26.12 0.46
C LYS A 353 -18.45 -26.76 -0.92
N VAL A 354 -17.72 -26.11 -1.83
CA VAL A 354 -17.43 -26.65 -3.17
C VAL A 354 -16.64 -27.97 -3.08
N THR A 355 -15.81 -28.13 -2.05
CA THR A 355 -15.02 -29.35 -1.84
C THR A 355 -15.86 -30.51 -1.28
N ILE A 356 -16.84 -30.24 -0.41
CA ILE A 356 -17.70 -31.30 0.16
C ILE A 356 -18.61 -31.89 -0.93
N PHE A 357 -19.13 -31.07 -1.85
CA PHE A 357 -19.96 -31.57 -2.96
C PHE A 357 -19.13 -32.36 -4.00
N TYR A 358 -17.90 -31.92 -4.31
CA TYR A 358 -17.00 -32.70 -5.17
C TYR A 358 -16.56 -34.02 -4.53
N ILE A 359 -16.32 -34.05 -3.21
CA ILE A 359 -16.02 -35.30 -2.48
C ILE A 359 -17.23 -36.22 -2.46
N PHE A 360 -18.45 -35.69 -2.27
CA PHE A 360 -19.66 -36.52 -2.20
C PHE A 360 -20.07 -37.09 -3.55
N VAL A 361 -19.84 -36.37 -4.65
CA VAL A 361 -20.12 -36.85 -6.02
C VAL A 361 -19.03 -37.79 -6.56
N HIS A 362 -17.76 -37.65 -6.12
CA HIS A 362 -16.68 -38.56 -6.51
C HIS A 362 -16.50 -39.79 -5.62
N PHE A 363 -17.26 -39.94 -4.53
CA PHE A 363 -17.21 -41.13 -3.66
C PHE A 363 -18.03 -42.32 -4.21
N GLN A 364 -17.93 -42.56 -5.52
CA GLN A 364 -18.51 -43.75 -6.15
C GLN A 364 -17.58 -44.43 -7.16
N PHE A 365 -16.34 -43.95 -7.36
CA PHE A 365 -15.35 -44.66 -8.17
C PHE A 365 -13.95 -44.62 -7.56
N GLU A 366 -13.37 -45.82 -7.51
CA GLU A 366 -12.10 -46.16 -6.88
C GLU A 366 -10.85 -45.63 -7.60
N THR A 367 -9.81 -45.44 -6.79
CA THR A 367 -8.36 -45.55 -7.06
C THR A 367 -7.57 -44.42 -7.75
N HIS A 368 -6.54 -44.00 -7.00
CA HIS A 368 -5.21 -43.54 -7.41
C HIS A 368 -5.06 -42.23 -8.21
N SER A 369 -4.58 -41.21 -7.48
CA SER A 369 -3.82 -40.01 -7.92
C SER A 369 -4.48 -38.69 -7.52
N MET A 370 -4.55 -38.39 -6.22
CA MET A 370 -5.07 -37.10 -5.72
C MET A 370 -4.15 -36.45 -4.68
N THR A 371 -2.86 -36.30 -4.98
CA THR A 371 -1.93 -35.53 -4.12
C THR A 371 -1.85 -34.04 -4.48
N ASN A 372 -2.45 -33.60 -5.59
CA ASN A 372 -2.30 -32.20 -6.06
C ASN A 372 -3.56 -31.31 -5.95
N ILE A 373 -4.71 -31.84 -5.52
CA ILE A 373 -5.97 -31.05 -5.40
C ILE A 373 -6.24 -30.57 -3.95
N LEU A 374 -5.45 -31.02 -2.97
CA LEU A 374 -5.68 -30.82 -1.53
C LEU A 374 -5.01 -29.57 -0.92
N LYS A 375 -4.51 -28.62 -1.71
CA LYS A 375 -3.77 -27.44 -1.19
C LYS A 375 -4.61 -26.19 -0.92
N ILE A 376 -5.88 -26.14 -1.31
CA ILE A 376 -6.68 -24.89 -1.28
C ILE A 376 -7.54 -24.74 0.00
N THR A 377 -7.74 -25.80 0.80
CA THR A 377 -8.67 -25.79 1.96
C THR A 377 -8.08 -25.34 3.31
N ARG A 378 -6.81 -24.91 3.38
CA ARG A 378 -6.09 -24.77 4.67
C ARG A 378 -6.33 -23.49 5.49
N GLN A 379 -6.92 -22.42 4.95
CA GLN A 379 -6.91 -21.13 5.67
C GLN A 379 -7.89 -21.04 6.84
N VAL A 380 -9.13 -21.53 6.71
CA VAL A 380 -10.12 -21.40 7.81
C VAL A 380 -9.88 -22.47 8.88
N ASP A 381 -9.57 -23.71 8.48
CA ASP A 381 -9.29 -24.78 9.43
C ASP A 381 -8.00 -24.53 10.23
N GLY A 382 -7.00 -23.85 9.63
CA GLY A 382 -5.81 -23.39 10.36
C GLY A 382 -6.09 -22.30 11.41
N ILE A 383 -7.21 -21.58 11.30
CA ILE A 383 -7.62 -20.51 12.23
C ILE A 383 -8.66 -21.01 13.24
N LEU A 384 -9.25 -22.20 13.03
CA LEU A 384 -10.31 -22.73 13.90
C LEU A 384 -9.85 -22.84 15.36
N ASN A 385 -8.58 -23.18 15.59
CA ASN A 385 -7.97 -23.22 16.91
C ASN A 385 -7.95 -21.85 17.61
N CYS A 386 -7.88 -20.75 16.85
CA CYS A 386 -7.92 -19.39 17.39
C CYS A 386 -9.35 -18.90 17.67
N LEU A 387 -10.34 -19.46 16.97
CA LEU A 387 -11.76 -19.11 17.16
C LEU A 387 -12.39 -19.90 18.31
N HIS A 388 -11.86 -21.08 18.61
CA HIS A 388 -12.36 -21.94 19.68
C HIS A 388 -11.89 -21.46 21.05
N VAL A 389 -12.84 -20.99 21.87
CA VAL A 389 -12.59 -20.70 23.29
C VAL A 389 -12.75 -21.98 24.10
N ALA A 390 -11.70 -22.41 24.80
CA ALA A 390 -11.75 -23.59 25.64
C ALA A 390 -12.67 -23.36 26.84
N VAL A 391 -13.66 -24.25 27.01
CA VAL A 391 -14.55 -24.24 28.17
C VAL A 391 -13.95 -25.14 29.25
N PRO A 392 -13.63 -24.60 30.45
CA PRO A 392 -13.03 -25.40 31.51
C PRO A 392 -14.04 -26.45 32.02
N LYS A 393 -13.63 -27.72 32.05
CA LYS A 393 -14.42 -28.78 32.69
C LYS A 393 -14.22 -28.71 34.20
N PRO A 394 -15.29 -28.77 35.02
CA PRO A 394 -15.16 -28.85 36.47
C PRO A 394 -14.32 -30.07 36.86
N ARG A 395 -13.19 -29.84 37.54
CA ARG A 395 -12.30 -30.91 38.00
C ARG A 395 -12.55 -31.25 39.47
N ASP A 396 -12.52 -30.23 40.32
CA ASP A 396 -12.66 -30.34 41.78
C ASP A 396 -13.67 -29.29 42.28
N GLY A 397 -14.31 -29.52 43.43
CA GLY A 397 -15.25 -28.57 44.06
C GLY A 397 -14.63 -27.34 44.74
N LYS A 398 -13.37 -26.98 44.39
CA LYS A 398 -12.63 -25.87 45.01
C LYS A 398 -12.87 -24.55 44.26
N PRO A 399 -13.33 -23.48 44.92
CA PRO A 399 -13.47 -22.17 44.29
C PRO A 399 -12.09 -21.53 44.03
N ARG A 400 -11.93 -20.88 42.87
CA ARG A 400 -10.72 -20.12 42.49
C ARG A 400 -11.13 -18.71 42.03
N PRO A 401 -11.51 -17.81 42.95
CA PRO A 401 -11.90 -16.45 42.59
C PRO A 401 -10.68 -15.63 42.12
N PRO A 402 -10.88 -14.63 41.24
CA PRO A 402 -9.82 -13.69 40.88
C PRO A 402 -9.43 -12.85 42.11
N CYS A 403 -8.13 -12.79 42.43
CA CYS A 403 -7.61 -11.98 43.52
C CYS A 403 -7.28 -10.57 43.00
N ILE A 404 -8.24 -9.65 43.12
CA ILE A 404 -8.07 -8.24 42.73
C ILE A 404 -8.01 -7.41 44.02
N PRO A 405 -6.89 -6.72 44.33
CA PRO A 405 -6.77 -5.93 45.55
C PRO A 405 -7.79 -4.77 45.61
N GLU A 406 -8.31 -4.49 46.81
CA GLU A 406 -9.28 -3.40 47.03
C GLU A 406 -8.75 -2.03 46.62
N SER A 407 -7.44 -1.79 46.81
CA SER A 407 -6.77 -0.54 46.41
C SER A 407 -6.86 -0.27 44.90
N VAL A 408 -6.88 -1.31 44.07
CA VAL A 408 -7.04 -1.19 42.61
C VAL A 408 -8.50 -0.89 42.25
N LEU A 409 -9.44 -1.52 42.94
CA LEU A 409 -10.89 -1.28 42.75
C LEU A 409 -11.26 0.15 43.15
N ALA A 410 -10.76 0.64 44.29
CA ALA A 410 -10.95 2.02 44.75
C ALA A 410 -10.34 3.04 43.76
N LYS A 411 -9.12 2.79 43.25
CA LYS A 411 -8.50 3.66 42.23
C LYS A 411 -9.29 3.69 40.92
N ARG A 412 -9.87 2.58 40.50
CA ARG A 412 -10.71 2.52 39.28
C ARG A 412 -11.97 3.37 39.42
N GLN A 413 -12.54 3.47 40.62
CA GLN A 413 -13.71 4.33 40.90
C GLN A 413 -13.33 5.82 40.92
N GLN A 414 -12.14 6.16 41.42
CA GLN A 414 -11.65 7.55 41.50
C GLN A 414 -11.15 8.12 40.17
N GLN A 415 -10.65 7.28 39.25
CA GLN A 415 -10.03 7.70 37.99
C GLN A 415 -10.94 8.48 37.02
N ASN A 416 -12.25 8.44 37.20
CA ASN A 416 -13.18 9.16 36.32
C ASN A 416 -13.18 10.68 36.52
N ASN A 417 -12.56 11.25 37.59
CA ASN A 417 -12.68 12.69 37.88
C ASN A 417 -11.42 13.44 38.38
N GLU A 418 -10.26 12.81 38.61
CA GLU A 418 -9.06 13.54 39.10
C GLU A 418 -7.85 13.47 38.17
N LYS A 419 -7.17 14.62 37.99
CA LYS A 419 -5.82 14.69 37.39
C LYS A 419 -4.82 13.99 38.31
N ARG A 420 -3.88 13.22 37.73
CA ARG A 420 -2.83 12.48 38.45
C ARG A 420 -2.06 13.39 39.41
N LYS A 421 -1.94 12.98 40.68
CA LYS A 421 -1.22 13.71 41.74
C LYS A 421 0.27 13.36 41.88
N ARG A 422 0.76 12.29 41.25
CA ARG A 422 2.15 11.78 41.41
C ARG A 422 2.91 11.86 40.08
N LYS A 423 4.11 12.44 40.10
CA LYS A 423 5.05 12.45 38.96
C LYS A 423 5.52 11.03 38.64
N LEU A 424 5.73 10.72 37.36
CA LEU A 424 6.35 9.47 36.93
C LEU A 424 7.87 9.60 36.96
N GLU A 425 8.60 8.50 37.15
CA GLU A 425 10.07 8.56 37.18
C GLU A 425 10.66 9.10 35.88
N ARG A 426 10.01 8.85 34.74
CA ARG A 426 10.39 9.45 33.44
C ARG A 426 10.27 10.98 33.41
N GLU A 427 9.31 11.54 34.15
CA GLU A 427 9.16 13.01 34.25
C GLU A 427 10.30 13.58 35.10
N ILE A 428 10.71 12.87 36.16
CA ILE A 428 11.85 13.22 37.01
C ILE A 428 13.16 13.14 36.22
N GLU A 429 13.36 12.07 35.45
CA GLU A 429 14.50 11.90 34.54
C GLU A 429 14.62 13.05 33.54
N ILE A 430 13.52 13.51 32.95
CA ILE A 430 13.52 14.64 32.01
C ILE A 430 13.83 15.97 32.71
N GLU A 431 13.38 16.15 33.96
CA GLU A 431 13.63 17.36 34.75
C GLU A 431 15.10 17.45 35.23
N GLU A 432 15.67 16.33 35.64
CA GLU A 432 17.05 16.25 36.16
C GLU A 432 18.10 16.12 35.04
N GLY A 433 17.71 15.62 33.85
CA GLY A 433 18.57 15.57 32.67
C GLY A 433 19.83 14.74 32.89
N ASP A 434 21.00 15.35 32.70
CA ASP A 434 22.29 14.67 32.83
C ASP A 434 22.66 14.35 34.30
N ASP A 435 22.03 15.02 35.26
CA ASP A 435 22.26 14.80 36.70
C ASP A 435 21.39 13.66 37.27
N TYR A 436 20.49 13.09 36.46
CA TYR A 436 19.60 12.02 36.90
C TYR A 436 20.35 10.72 37.18
N ILE A 437 20.19 10.21 38.40
CA ILE A 437 20.66 8.88 38.79
C ILE A 437 19.45 8.10 39.33
N LEU A 438 19.13 6.97 38.69
CA LEU A 438 18.06 6.10 39.15
C LEU A 438 18.43 5.47 40.49
N ASP A 439 17.81 5.95 41.56
CA ASP A 439 17.95 5.37 42.89
C ASP A 439 16.98 4.20 43.11
N LEU A 440 17.55 3.02 43.33
CA LEU A 440 16.80 1.78 43.57
C LEU A 440 16.31 1.65 45.03
N HIS A 441 16.92 2.37 45.97
CA HIS A 441 16.62 2.27 47.41
C HIS A 441 15.45 3.17 47.83
N LYS A 442 15.20 4.26 47.10
CA LYS A 442 14.10 5.25 47.28
C LYS A 442 12.71 4.65 47.54
N HIS A 443 12.44 3.43 47.08
CA HIS A 443 11.10 2.82 47.12
C HIS A 443 10.97 1.61 48.05
N TYR A 444 12.00 1.29 48.84
CA TYR A 444 11.90 0.25 49.86
C TYR A 444 11.03 0.74 51.01
N THR A 445 9.86 0.12 51.20
CA THR A 445 8.89 0.50 52.24
C THR A 445 9.11 -0.23 53.56
N ASP A 446 9.81 -1.36 53.52
CA ASP A 446 9.90 -2.29 54.65
C ASP A 446 11.11 -2.00 55.55
N ILE A 447 12.02 -1.12 55.09
CA ILE A 447 13.23 -0.69 55.80
C ILE A 447 13.01 0.73 56.35
N PRO A 448 13.38 1.02 57.61
CA PRO A 448 13.36 2.38 58.16
C PRO A 448 14.07 3.38 57.26
N GLU A 449 13.56 4.61 57.15
CA GLU A 449 14.10 5.63 56.23
C GLU A 449 15.58 5.93 56.46
N GLU A 450 16.04 5.83 57.70
CA GLU A 450 17.42 6.07 58.12
C GLU A 450 18.38 5.00 57.59
N GLU A 451 17.92 3.76 57.42
CA GLU A 451 18.71 2.59 57.04
C GLU A 451 18.62 2.25 55.54
N ARG A 452 17.76 2.95 54.77
CA ARG A 452 17.52 2.63 53.34
C ARG A 452 18.77 2.73 52.47
N TYR A 453 19.72 3.59 52.86
CA TYR A 453 20.96 3.85 52.13
C TYR A 453 22.18 3.19 52.79
N ASP A 454 21.97 2.35 53.81
CA ASP A 454 23.05 1.64 54.46
C ASP A 454 23.71 0.65 53.49
N ILE A 455 25.03 0.64 53.50
CA ILE A 455 25.82 -0.25 52.66
C ILE A 455 25.81 -1.63 53.31
N ILE A 456 25.07 -2.57 52.72
CA ILE A 456 25.01 -3.95 53.19
C ILE A 456 26.36 -4.64 52.88
N PRO A 457 27.13 -5.09 53.90
CA PRO A 457 28.39 -5.77 53.67
C PRO A 457 28.13 -7.17 53.13
N GLU A 458 28.41 -7.39 51.85
CA GLU A 458 28.20 -8.71 51.22
C GLU A 458 29.29 -9.73 51.61
N ILE A 459 30.50 -9.28 51.95
CA ILE A 459 31.68 -10.12 52.16
C ILE A 459 32.41 -9.71 53.44
N TRP A 460 32.71 -10.70 54.28
CA TRP A 460 33.64 -10.57 55.40
C TRP A 460 34.71 -11.66 55.28
N GLU A 461 35.99 -11.27 55.28
CA GLU A 461 37.12 -12.21 55.23
C GLU A 461 36.99 -13.31 54.16
N VAL A 462 36.57 -12.92 52.94
CA VAL A 462 36.40 -13.81 51.77
C VAL A 462 35.18 -14.75 51.84
N ILE A 463 34.36 -14.65 52.89
CA ILE A 463 33.12 -15.42 53.05
C ILE A 463 31.91 -14.50 52.80
N PRO A 464 30.90 -14.93 52.01
CA PRO A 464 29.66 -14.16 51.90
C PRO A 464 28.96 -14.10 53.24
N VAL A 465 28.67 -12.89 53.72
CA VAL A 465 27.90 -12.66 54.94
C VAL A 465 26.49 -13.15 54.66
N LYS A 466 26.14 -14.34 55.18
CA LYS A 466 24.76 -14.83 55.10
C LYS A 466 23.94 -14.03 56.10
N ASN A 467 22.78 -13.51 55.67
CA ASN A 467 21.75 -12.96 56.56
C ASN A 467 21.55 -13.94 57.73
N THR A 468 22.08 -13.58 58.88
CA THR A 468 21.86 -14.28 60.13
C THR A 468 20.79 -13.49 60.86
N ASP A 469 19.54 -13.63 60.39
CA ASP A 469 18.36 -13.28 61.17
C ASP A 469 18.27 -14.30 62.32
N ASN A 470 19.06 -14.08 63.36
CA ASN A 470 18.92 -14.61 64.73
C ASN A 470 20.07 -14.05 65.60
N VAL A 471 19.99 -12.76 65.95
CA VAL A 471 20.31 -12.24 67.29
C VAL A 471 19.34 -11.13 67.62
#